data_AF-A0A0H2RS29-F1
#
_entry.id   AF-A0A0H2RS29-F1
#
_cell.length_a   1.000
_cell.length_b   1.000
_cell.length_c   1.000
_cell.angle_alpha   90.00
_cell.angle_beta   90.00
_cell.angle_gamma   90.00
#
_symmetry.space_group_name_H-M   'P 1'
#
loop_
_entity.id
_entity.type
_entity.pdbx_description
1 polymer ?
#
loop_
_entity_poly.entity_id
_entity_poly.type
_entity_poly.pdbx_seq_one_letter_code
_entity_poly.pdbx_strand_id
1 'polypeptide(L)' 'MLYHAHEHFVLSRTPIFICAFSSCHRLFPSRDRLIAHRKRDHSTEDGENHVITWNE' A
#
# COMPACT_ATOMS: atom_id res chain seq x y z
N MET A 1 -11.58 33.28 -16.28
CA MET A 1 -11.69 32.15 -17.24
C MET A 1 -11.04 30.95 -16.59
N LEU A 2 -11.85 29.94 -16.29
CA LEU A 2 -11.49 28.72 -15.57
C LEU A 2 -10.67 27.81 -16.50
N TYR A 3 -9.43 27.48 -16.12
CA TYR A 3 -8.70 26.35 -16.72
C TYR A 3 -8.92 25.12 -15.85
N HIS A 4 -9.86 24.29 -16.30
CA HIS A 4 -9.98 22.88 -15.94
C HIS A 4 -8.80 22.08 -16.56
N ALA A 5 -8.55 20.90 -15.98
CA ALA A 5 -7.54 19.88 -16.32
C ALA A 5 -6.21 20.08 -15.57
N HIS A 6 -5.65 19.12 -14.84
CA HIS A 6 -5.83 17.68 -14.90
C HIS A 6 -5.38 17.11 -13.54
N GLU A 7 -6.04 16.07 -13.06
CA GLU A 7 -5.69 15.33 -11.85
C GLU A 7 -4.29 14.71 -11.99
N HIS A 8 -3.25 15.47 -11.65
CA HIS A 8 -1.92 14.93 -11.47
C HIS A 8 -1.85 14.32 -10.07
N PHE A 9 -2.28 13.07 -9.97
CA PHE A 9 -1.93 12.21 -8.86
C PHE A 9 -0.41 12.08 -8.81
N VAL A 10 0.25 12.93 -8.01
CA VAL A 10 1.68 12.91 -7.78
C VAL A 10 2.02 11.63 -7.01
N LEU A 11 2.37 10.57 -7.75
CA LEU A 11 2.89 9.31 -7.18
C LEU A 11 4.21 9.49 -6.41
N SER A 12 4.90 10.64 -6.53
CA SER A 12 6.26 10.81 -6.02
C SER A 12 6.38 11.15 -4.52
N ARG A 13 5.26 11.32 -3.80
CA ARG A 13 5.28 11.65 -2.36
C ARG A 13 4.45 10.75 -1.46
N THR A 14 3.67 9.83 -2.03
CA THR A 14 2.83 8.92 -1.26
C THR A 14 3.48 7.54 -1.20
N PRO A 15 3.94 7.07 -0.03
CA PRO A 15 4.49 5.73 0.09
C PRO A 15 3.42 4.70 -0.30
N ILE A 16 3.79 3.78 -1.20
CA ILE A 16 2.93 2.67 -1.62
C ILE A 16 3.37 1.42 -0.86
N PHE A 17 2.43 0.82 -0.15
CA PHE A 17 2.66 -0.39 0.65
C PHE A 17 2.10 -1.60 -0.10
N ILE A 18 2.90 -2.64 -0.30
CA ILE A 18 2.51 -3.83 -1.06
C ILE A 18 2.40 -5.03 -0.12
N CYS A 19 1.32 -5.80 -0.25
CA CYS A 19 1.20 -7.07 0.46
C CYS A 19 2.08 -8.15 -0.19
N ALA A 20 3.13 -8.55 0.54
CA ALA A 20 4.06 -9.60 0.13
C ALA A 20 3.55 -11.04 0.39
N PHE A 21 2.27 -11.22 0.73
CA PHE A 21 1.69 -12.55 0.92
C PHE A 21 1.56 -13.26 -0.44
N SER A 22 1.83 -14.57 -0.45
CA SER A 22 1.83 -15.37 -1.68
C SER A 22 0.53 -15.18 -2.46
N SER A 23 0.66 -14.76 -3.73
CA SER A 23 -0.45 -14.49 -4.65
C SER A 23 -1.37 -13.31 -4.29
N CYS A 24 -1.03 -12.43 -3.35
CA CYS A 24 -1.84 -11.25 -3.01
C CYS A 24 -1.42 -9.98 -3.78
N HIS A 25 -0.19 -9.48 -3.55
CA HIS A 25 0.41 -8.30 -4.20
C HIS A 25 -0.49 -7.05 -4.26
N ARG A 26 -1.47 -6.93 -3.35
CA ARG A 26 -2.36 -5.76 -3.27
C ARG A 26 -1.60 -4.53 -2.81
N LEU A 27 -1.93 -3.38 -3.41
CA LEU A 27 -1.32 -2.09 -3.12
C LEU A 27 -2.20 -1.28 -2.17
N PHE A 28 -1.56 -0.58 -1.23
CA PHE A 28 -2.21 0.23 -0.22
C PHE A 28 -1.52 1.59 -0.08
N PRO A 29 -2.30 2.65 0.16
CA PRO A 29 -1.76 4.01 0.37
C PRO A 29 -1.22 4.24 1.79
N SER A 30 -1.38 3.28 2.72
CA SER A 30 -0.88 3.38 4.09
C SER A 30 -0.58 2.01 4.71
N ARG A 31 0.34 1.98 5.69
CA ARG A 31 0.72 0.79 6.44
C ARG A 31 -0.46 0.17 7.21
N ASP A 32 -1.28 0.99 7.87
CA ASP A 32 -2.47 0.51 8.60
C ASP A 32 -3.44 -0.27 7.72
N ARG A 33 -3.64 0.19 6.48
CA ARG A 33 -4.52 -0.48 5.51
C ARG A 33 -3.95 -1.83 5.09
N LEU A 34 -2.64 -1.90 4.86
CA LEU A 34 -1.94 -3.16 4.58
C LEU A 34 -2.06 -4.15 5.75
N ILE A 35 -1.85 -3.70 6.98
CA ILE A 35 -1.94 -4.54 8.19
C ILE A 35 -3.36 -5.06 8.40
N ALA A 36 -4.37 -4.19 8.28
CA ALA A 36 -5.77 -4.58 8.39
C ALA A 36 -6.17 -5.61 7.34
N HIS A 37 -5.70 -5.43 6.10
CA HIS A 37 -5.87 -6.41 5.04
C HIS A 37 -5.19 -7.74 5.40
N ARG A 38 -3.92 -7.74 5.80
CA ARG A 38 -3.20 -8.97 6.13
C ARG A 38 -3.87 -9.75 7.26
N LYS A 39 -4.36 -9.06 8.30
CA LYS A 39 -5.08 -9.68 9.41
C LYS A 39 -6.42 -10.31 8.98
N ARG A 40 -7.14 -9.67 8.05
CA ARG A 40 -8.47 -10.11 7.60
C ARG A 40 -8.42 -11.21 6.54
N ASP A 41 -7.52 -11.07 5.57
CA ASP A 41 -7.49 -11.89 4.36
C ASP A 41 -6.45 -13.01 4.43
N HIS A 42 -5.45 -12.92 5.33
CA HIS A 42 -4.36 -13.90 5.43
C HIS A 42 -4.19 -14.51 6.83
N SER A 43 -4.98 -14.08 7.83
CA SER A 43 -5.01 -14.63 9.21
C SER A 43 -3.63 -14.81 9.88
N THR A 44 -2.59 -14.14 9.40
CA THR A 44 -1.25 -14.16 10.00
C THR A 44 -1.17 -13.15 11.15
N GLU A 45 -0.86 -13.65 12.35
CA GLU A 45 -0.67 -12.86 13.58
C GLU A 45 0.71 -12.17 13.63
N ASP A 46 1.69 -12.66 12.86
CA ASP A 46 3.02 -12.08 12.74
C ASP A 46 2.97 -10.75 11.96
N GLY A 47 2.62 -9.67 12.66
CA GLY A 47 2.41 -8.31 12.15
C GLY A 47 3.64 -7.59 11.59
N GLU A 48 4.83 -8.21 11.57
CA GLU A 48 6.08 -7.47 11.32
C GLU A 48 7.03 -8.07 10.29
N ASN A 49 6.95 -9.37 9.97
CA ASN A 49 8.14 -10.03 9.39
C ASN A 49 8.40 -9.80 7.88
N HIS A 50 7.43 -9.30 7.09
CA HIS A 50 7.62 -9.04 5.65
C HIS A 50 6.81 -7.82 5.22
N VAL A 51 7.37 -6.63 5.39
CA VAL A 51 6.91 -5.41 4.72
C VAL A 51 8.01 -5.02 3.73
N ILE A 52 7.79 -5.27 2.44
CA ILE A 52 8.72 -4.86 1.39
C ILE A 52 8.42 -3.38 1.12
N THR A 53 9.27 -2.48 1.60
CA THR A 53 9.20 -1.05 1.26
C THR A 53 10.16 -0.80 0.12
N TRP A 54 9.69 -0.29 -1.02
CA TRP A 54 10.57 0.21 -2.08
C TRP A 54 11.22 1.53 -1.62
N ASN A 55 12.19 1.43 -0.70
CA ASN A 55 13.24 2.42 -0.41
C ASN A 55 14.20 1.89 0.67
N GLU A 56 14.95 0.83 0.37
CA GLU A 56 16.25 0.62 1.01
C GLU A 56 17.37 0.74 -0.03
#